data_AF-A0A7Y7XWT5-F1
#
_entry.id   AF-A0A7Y7XWT5-F1
#
_cell.length_a   1.000
_cell.length_b   1.000
_cell.length_c   1.000
_cell.angle_alpha   90.00
_cell.angle_beta   90.00
_cell.angle_gamma   90.00
#
_symmetry.space_group_name_H-M   'P 1'
#
loop_
_entity.id
_entity.type
_entity.pdbx_description
1 polymer ?
#
loop_
_entity_poly.entity_id
_entity_poly.type
_entity_poly.pdbx_seq_one_letter_code
_entity_poly.pdbx_strand_id
1 'polypeptide(L)'
;MKHATQVELIHRAFALLELRDQPEAEWDFLRHSAIVYVLFPNAVLIWQGDHFEMFRFFPDEVRADRCRVQASLYCPQPALTDKARAHWDRNMELLVRTVDEEDFPLAEQIQRGFAATTRQDIVFGRNEPALAYFHQQIQAALHGP
;
A
#
# COMPACT_ATOMS: atom_id res chain seq x y z
N MET A 1 -27.60 -20.48 5.76
CA MET A 1 -27.31 -19.60 4.59
C MET A 1 -25.99 -18.93 4.86
N LYS A 2 -25.01 -19.18 3.98
CA LYS A 2 -23.61 -18.77 4.10
C LYS A 2 -23.46 -17.38 3.49
N HIS A 3 -22.84 -16.43 4.19
CA HIS A 3 -22.02 -15.38 3.59
C HIS A 3 -20.97 -14.97 4.62
N ALA A 4 -19.91 -15.78 4.69
CA ALA A 4 -18.67 -15.39 5.32
C ALA A 4 -17.92 -14.52 4.30
N THR A 5 -17.90 -13.21 4.52
CA THR A 5 -16.93 -12.33 3.88
C THR A 5 -15.62 -12.51 4.62
N GLN A 6 -14.92 -13.60 4.30
CA GLN A 6 -13.58 -13.86 4.79
C GLN A 6 -12.65 -13.01 3.90
N VAL A 7 -12.28 -11.83 4.39
CA VAL A 7 -11.19 -11.05 3.81
C VAL A 7 -9.96 -11.96 3.88
N GLU A 8 -9.54 -12.46 2.73
CA GLU A 8 -8.50 -13.48 2.57
C GLU A 8 -7.09 -12.86 2.65
N LEU A 9 -6.85 -12.03 3.67
CA LEU A 9 -5.53 -11.43 3.96
C LEU A 9 -4.69 -12.26 4.96
N ILE A 10 -5.09 -13.52 5.22
CA ILE A 10 -4.45 -14.40 6.21
C ILE A 10 -3.54 -15.47 5.55
N HIS A 11 -3.45 -15.55 4.22
CA HIS A 11 -2.64 -16.61 3.57
C HIS A 11 -1.13 -16.49 3.85
N ARG A 12 -0.57 -15.28 3.95
CA ARG A 12 0.89 -15.11 4.07
C ARG A 12 1.44 -15.44 5.46
N ALA A 13 0.65 -15.26 6.52
CA ALA A 13 1.08 -15.58 7.88
C ALA A 13 1.29 -17.09 8.09
N PHE A 14 0.45 -17.94 7.48
CA PHE A 14 0.63 -19.40 7.54
C PHE A 14 1.85 -19.87 6.74
N ALA A 15 2.09 -19.28 5.58
CA ALA A 15 3.25 -19.62 4.75
C ALA A 15 4.59 -19.29 5.44
N LEU A 16 4.64 -18.25 6.28
CA LEU A 16 5.82 -17.96 7.10
C LEU A 16 6.09 -19.05 8.15
N LEU A 17 5.05 -19.70 8.67
CA LEU A 17 5.19 -20.80 9.62
C LEU A 17 5.81 -22.05 8.97
N GLU A 18 5.61 -22.24 7.67
CA GLU A 18 6.23 -23.34 6.91
C GLU A 18 7.76 -23.20 6.81
N LEU A 19 8.29 -21.98 6.94
CA LEU A 19 9.74 -21.75 7.01
C LEU A 19 10.34 -22.23 8.33
N ARG A 20 9.54 -22.31 9.41
CA ARG A 20 10.04 -22.66 10.75
C ARG A 20 10.73 -24.02 10.80
N ASP A 21 10.26 -24.96 9.99
CA ASP A 21 10.78 -26.32 9.97
C ASP A 21 11.83 -26.54 8.84
N GLN A 22 12.28 -25.47 8.19
CA GLN A 22 13.31 -25.46 7.13
C GLN A 22 14.62 -24.82 7.62
N PRO A 23 15.79 -25.23 7.10
CA PRO A 23 17.06 -24.55 7.36
C PRO A 23 16.99 -23.06 6.97
N GLU A 24 17.47 -22.14 7.82
CA GLU A 24 17.41 -20.70 7.55
C GLU A 24 18.06 -20.27 6.23
N ALA A 25 19.09 -21.00 5.79
CA ALA A 25 19.77 -20.76 4.51
C ALA A 25 18.86 -20.98 3.29
N GLU A 26 17.74 -21.68 3.46
CA GLU A 26 16.76 -22.00 2.41
C GLU A 26 15.54 -21.05 2.46
N TRP A 27 15.47 -20.13 3.42
CA TRP A 27 14.32 -19.25 3.57
C TRP A 27 14.24 -18.21 2.44
N ASP A 28 13.14 -18.24 1.69
CA ASP A 28 12.77 -17.16 0.77
C ASP A 28 11.77 -16.20 1.43
N PHE A 29 12.26 -15.41 2.40
CA PHE A 29 11.42 -14.49 3.19
C PHE A 29 10.68 -13.45 2.32
N LEU A 30 11.30 -13.04 1.21
CA LEU A 30 10.73 -12.02 0.33
C LEU A 30 9.43 -12.48 -0.31
N ARG A 31 9.31 -13.75 -0.70
CA ARG A 31 8.06 -14.28 -1.25
C ARG A 31 6.89 -14.24 -0.26
N HIS A 32 7.19 -14.31 1.03
CA HIS A 32 6.18 -14.34 2.09
C HIS A 32 5.90 -12.97 2.70
N SER A 33 6.55 -11.91 2.20
CA SER A 33 6.47 -10.57 2.77
C SER A 33 5.96 -9.55 1.77
N ALA A 34 5.31 -8.50 2.29
CA ALA A 34 5.15 -7.25 1.57
C ALA A 34 6.14 -6.25 2.16
N ILE A 35 6.89 -5.56 1.30
CA ILE A 35 7.83 -4.52 1.75
C ILE A 35 7.34 -3.20 1.18
N VAL A 36 7.09 -2.24 2.07
CA VAL A 36 6.58 -0.92 1.71
C VAL A 36 7.68 0.12 1.91
N TYR A 37 8.07 0.79 0.83
CA TYR A 37 8.99 1.91 0.86
C TYR A 37 8.27 3.20 0.50
N VAL A 38 8.31 4.18 1.42
CA VAL A 38 7.85 5.55 1.14
C VAL A 38 9.03 6.33 0.56
N LEU A 39 8.92 6.64 -0.73
CA LEU A 39 9.83 7.51 -1.45
C LEU A 39 9.27 8.93 -1.37
N PHE A 40 9.74 9.68 -0.36
CA PHE A 40 9.33 11.05 -0.13
C PHE A 40 9.60 11.92 -1.38
N PRO A 41 8.66 12.80 -1.79
CA PRO A 41 7.48 13.20 -1.02
C PRO A 41 6.20 12.40 -1.29
N ASN A 42 6.10 11.69 -2.41
CA ASN A 42 4.78 11.34 -2.93
C ASN A 42 4.68 9.97 -3.62
N ALA A 43 5.66 9.09 -3.42
CA ALA A 43 5.67 7.77 -4.02
C ALA A 43 5.75 6.67 -2.96
N VAL A 44 5.04 5.56 -3.19
CA VAL A 44 5.10 4.35 -2.38
C VAL A 44 5.43 3.19 -3.31
N LEU A 45 6.59 2.58 -3.10
CA LEU A 45 7.04 1.38 -3.81
C LEU A 45 6.78 0.16 -2.92
N ILE A 46 6.07 -0.82 -3.46
CA ILE A 46 5.69 -2.03 -2.74
C ILE A 46 6.27 -3.23 -3.47
N TRP A 47 7.04 -4.04 -2.75
CA TRP A 47 7.32 -5.41 -3.16
C TRP A 47 6.16 -6.30 -2.73
N GLN A 48 5.54 -7.01 -3.68
CA GLN A 48 4.34 -7.80 -3.46
C GLN A 48 4.57 -9.30 -3.75
N GLY A 49 5.65 -9.87 -3.22
CA GLY A 49 5.95 -11.31 -3.31
C GLY A 49 6.56 -11.77 -4.64
N ASP A 50 6.09 -11.27 -5.79
CA ASP A 50 6.67 -11.62 -7.10
C ASP A 50 6.78 -10.45 -8.11
N HIS A 51 6.29 -9.26 -7.73
CA HIS A 51 6.35 -8.06 -8.55
C HIS A 51 6.42 -6.79 -7.70
N PHE A 52 6.60 -5.65 -8.38
CA PHE A 52 6.53 -4.33 -7.75
C PHE A 52 5.25 -3.60 -8.12
N GLU A 53 4.67 -2.93 -7.15
CA GLU A 53 3.60 -1.96 -7.33
C GLU A 53 4.13 -0.57 -6.93
N MET A 54 3.73 0.46 -7.67
CA MET A 54 4.07 1.85 -7.36
C MET A 54 2.81 2.69 -7.32
N PHE A 55 2.59 3.37 -6.21
CA PHE A 55 1.60 4.42 -6.08
C PHE A 55 2.27 5.77 -6.05
N ARG A 56 1.77 6.70 -6.86
CA ARG A 56 2.22 8.11 -6.86
C ARG A 56 1.03 9.02 -6.66
N PHE A 57 1.14 9.91 -5.69
CA PHE A 57 0.07 10.82 -5.29
C PHE A 57 0.40 12.23 -5.77
N PHE A 58 -0.50 12.83 -6.52
CA PHE A 58 -0.33 14.20 -7.03
C PHE A 58 -1.46 15.06 -6.47
N PRO A 59 -1.16 16.07 -5.62
CA PRO A 59 -2.21 16.94 -5.08
C PRO A 59 -2.91 17.69 -6.21
N ASP A 60 -4.20 17.99 -6.02
CA ASP A 60 -4.93 18.90 -6.89
C ASP A 60 -4.38 20.34 -6.74
N GLU A 61 -4.37 21.11 -7.83
CA GLU A 61 -3.80 22.46 -7.84
C GLU A 61 -4.60 23.48 -7.01
N VAL A 62 -5.90 23.21 -6.79
CA VAL A 62 -6.81 24.16 -6.14
C VAL A 62 -7.39 23.58 -4.84
N ARG A 63 -7.74 22.30 -4.86
CA ARG A 63 -8.46 21.64 -3.77
C ARG A 63 -7.55 20.75 -2.93
N ALA A 64 -7.19 21.23 -1.74
CA ALA A 64 -6.34 20.49 -0.80
C ALA A 64 -6.94 19.14 -0.32
N ASP A 65 -8.24 18.91 -0.52
CA ASP A 65 -8.94 17.66 -0.20
C ASP A 65 -8.99 16.65 -1.35
N ARG A 66 -8.20 16.86 -2.41
CA ARG A 66 -8.17 16.02 -3.61
C ARG A 66 -6.76 15.72 -4.07
N CYS A 67 -6.59 14.56 -4.69
CA CYS A 67 -5.38 14.20 -5.40
C CYS A 67 -5.69 13.27 -6.59
N ARG A 68 -4.76 13.20 -7.54
CA ARG A 68 -4.72 12.14 -8.55
C ARG A 68 -3.73 11.08 -8.09
N VAL A 69 -4.19 9.83 -8.01
CA VAL A 69 -3.32 8.68 -7.74
C VAL A 69 -2.97 8.00 -9.06
N GLN A 70 -1.69 7.66 -9.24
CA GLN A 70 -1.23 6.80 -10.33
C GLN A 70 -0.70 5.50 -9.75
N ALA A 71 -1.39 4.40 -10.04
CA ALA A 71 -0.92 3.05 -9.78
C ALA A 71 -0.15 2.51 -11.00
N SER A 72 0.91 1.75 -10.76
CA SER A 72 1.68 1.08 -11.81
C SER A 72 2.17 -0.27 -11.27
N LEU A 73 2.11 -1.30 -12.11
CA LEU A 73 2.58 -2.65 -11.79
C LEU A 73 3.77 -2.99 -12.70
N TYR A 74 4.85 -3.47 -12.11
CA TYR A 74 6.09 -3.81 -12.79
C TYR A 74 6.38 -5.30 -12.66
N CYS A 75 6.21 -6.01 -13.77
CA CYS A 75 6.49 -7.44 -13.87
C CYS A 75 7.99 -7.70 -14.00
N PRO A 76 8.53 -8.78 -13.41
CA PRO A 76 9.95 -9.11 -13.49
C PRO A 76 10.42 -9.49 -14.90
N GLN A 77 9.51 -9.94 -15.77
CA GLN A 77 9.78 -10.31 -17.15
C GLN A 77 8.69 -9.73 -18.07
N PRO A 78 9.01 -9.40 -19.33
CA PRO A 78 8.03 -8.91 -20.30
C PRO A 78 6.87 -9.91 -20.52
N ALA A 79 5.63 -9.40 -20.49
CA ALA A 79 4.42 -10.18 -20.73
C ALA A 79 4.18 -10.44 -22.23
N LEU A 80 4.98 -11.31 -22.84
CA LEU A 80 4.97 -11.54 -24.29
C LEU A 80 3.84 -12.47 -24.77
N THR A 81 3.26 -13.28 -23.89
CA THR A 81 2.17 -14.23 -24.22
C THR A 81 0.82 -13.72 -23.71
N ASP A 82 -0.28 -14.18 -24.33
CA ASP A 82 -1.64 -13.86 -23.87
C ASP A 82 -1.89 -14.34 -22.44
N LYS A 83 -1.35 -15.51 -22.07
CA LYS A 83 -1.44 -16.04 -20.71
C LYS A 83 -0.74 -15.12 -19.71
N ALA A 84 0.45 -14.62 -20.04
CA ALA A 84 1.20 -13.70 -19.17
C ALA A 84 0.49 -12.35 -19.04
N ARG A 85 -0.01 -11.79 -20.15
CA ARG A 85 -0.81 -10.55 -20.13
C ARG A 85 -2.04 -10.69 -19.24
N ALA A 86 -2.85 -11.72 -19.48
CA ALA A 86 -4.05 -11.97 -18.70
C ALA A 86 -3.77 -12.22 -17.21
N HIS A 87 -2.60 -12.78 -16.86
CA HIS A 87 -2.19 -12.92 -15.46
C HIS A 87 -1.93 -11.56 -14.81
N TRP A 88 -1.16 -10.68 -15.46
CA TRP A 88 -0.85 -9.36 -14.91
C TRP A 88 -2.03 -8.39 -14.95
N ASP A 89 -2.90 -8.49 -15.96
CA ASP A 89 -4.15 -7.72 -16.00
C ASP A 89 -5.05 -8.04 -14.80
N ARG A 90 -5.17 -9.32 -14.43
CA ARG A 90 -5.91 -9.74 -13.22
C ARG A 90 -5.28 -9.23 -11.93
N ASN A 91 -3.94 -9.19 -11.85
CA ASN A 91 -3.26 -8.63 -10.67
C ASN A 91 -3.49 -7.11 -10.57
N MET A 92 -3.41 -6.38 -11.69
CA MET A 92 -3.75 -4.95 -11.72
C MET A 92 -5.22 -4.71 -11.34
N GLU A 93 -6.15 -5.51 -11.85
CA GLU A 93 -7.57 -5.41 -11.49
C GLU A 93 -7.79 -5.68 -9.99
N LEU A 94 -7.11 -6.68 -9.42
CA LEU A 94 -7.14 -6.94 -7.99
C LEU A 94 -6.62 -5.75 -7.19
N LEU A 95 -5.45 -5.21 -7.56
CA LEU A 95 -4.84 -4.04 -6.92
C LEU A 95 -5.79 -2.84 -6.91
N VAL A 96 -6.33 -2.48 -8.08
CA VAL A 96 -7.26 -1.34 -8.23
C VAL A 96 -8.53 -1.57 -7.43
N ARG A 97 -9.12 -2.75 -7.51
CA ARG A 97 -10.35 -3.06 -6.76
C ARG A 97 -10.15 -2.93 -5.26
N THR A 98 -9.05 -3.46 -4.72
CA THR A 98 -8.79 -3.38 -3.27
C THR A 98 -8.68 -1.93 -2.80
N VAL A 99 -7.92 -1.08 -3.49
CA VAL A 99 -7.79 0.32 -3.06
C VAL A 99 -9.08 1.13 -3.25
N ASP A 100 -9.83 0.85 -4.32
CA ASP A 100 -11.10 1.54 -4.59
C ASP A 100 -12.20 1.15 -3.60
N GLU A 101 -12.23 -0.10 -3.14
CA GLU A 101 -13.26 -0.61 -2.24
C GLU A 101 -12.92 -0.43 -0.74
N GLU A 102 -11.63 -0.38 -0.38
CA GLU A 102 -11.19 -0.36 1.02
C GLU A 102 -10.46 0.94 1.39
N ASP A 103 -9.32 1.21 0.75
CA ASP A 103 -8.41 2.29 1.18
C ASP A 103 -8.95 3.69 0.87
N PHE A 104 -9.41 3.95 -0.36
CA PHE A 104 -9.89 5.27 -0.75
C PHE A 104 -11.17 5.68 -0.02
N PRO A 105 -12.18 4.81 0.16
CA PRO A 105 -13.34 5.15 0.98
C PRO A 105 -12.96 5.50 2.42
N LEU A 106 -11.99 4.80 3.03
CA LEU A 106 -11.49 5.10 4.36
C LEU A 106 -10.76 6.46 4.38
N ALA A 107 -9.87 6.72 3.42
CA ALA A 107 -9.14 7.98 3.31
C ALA A 107 -10.09 9.18 3.16
N GLU A 108 -11.14 9.04 2.34
CA GLU A 108 -12.17 10.07 2.22
C GLU A 108 -12.96 10.30 3.51
N GLN A 109 -13.28 9.24 4.24
CA GLN A 109 -13.96 9.36 5.55
C GLN A 109 -13.07 10.11 6.55
N ILE A 110 -11.78 9.80 6.59
CA ILE A 110 -10.79 10.51 7.41
C ILE A 110 -10.75 11.99 7.01
N GLN A 111 -10.67 12.31 5.72
CA GLN A 111 -10.64 13.68 5.22
C GLN A 111 -11.91 14.46 5.58
N ARG A 112 -13.10 13.84 5.44
CA ARG A 112 -14.37 14.43 5.89
C ARG A 112 -14.40 14.64 7.40
N GLY A 113 -13.84 13.71 8.17
CA GLY A 113 -13.70 13.82 9.62
C GLY A 113 -12.85 15.03 10.02
N PHE A 114 -11.72 15.26 9.35
CA PHE A 114 -10.88 16.45 9.59
C PHE A 114 -11.59 17.75 9.27
N ALA A 115 -12.38 17.80 8.19
CA ALA A 115 -13.15 18.99 7.84
C ALA A 115 -14.28 19.30 8.84
N ALA A 116 -14.78 18.28 9.56
CA ALA A 116 -15.91 18.41 10.47
C ALA A 116 -15.51 18.69 11.94
N THR A 117 -14.23 18.57 12.30
CA THR A 117 -13.75 18.75 13.67
C THR A 117 -13.03 20.10 13.85
N THR A 118 -13.05 20.63 15.07
CA THR A 118 -12.21 21.77 15.47
C THR A 118 -10.84 21.34 15.98
N ARG A 119 -10.65 20.04 16.22
CA ARG A 119 -9.39 19.47 16.68
C ARG A 119 -8.35 19.48 15.54
N GLN A 120 -7.16 20.00 15.81
CA GLN A 120 -6.09 20.14 14.81
C GLN A 120 -4.92 19.16 15.01
N ASP A 121 -5.05 18.23 15.95
CA ASP A 121 -4.02 17.23 16.27
C ASP A 121 -4.53 15.79 16.10
N ILE A 122 -3.63 14.91 15.65
CA ILE A 122 -3.82 13.47 15.50
C ILE A 122 -2.83 12.77 16.41
N VAL A 123 -3.26 11.69 17.06
CA VAL A 123 -2.40 10.84 17.88
C VAL A 123 -2.12 9.55 17.12
N PHE A 124 -0.85 9.30 16.81
CA PHE A 124 -0.40 8.03 16.24
C PHE A 124 -0.21 6.97 17.33
N GLY A 125 -0.61 5.74 17.02
CA GLY A 125 -0.38 4.58 17.87
C GLY A 125 1.10 4.21 17.96
N ARG A 126 1.46 3.42 18.98
CA ARG A 126 2.84 2.95 19.18
C ARG A 126 3.37 2.09 18.01
N ASN A 127 2.47 1.49 17.22
CA ASN A 127 2.80 0.69 16.04
C ASN A 127 2.74 1.48 14.73
N GLU A 128 2.67 2.83 14.79
CA GLU A 128 2.61 3.70 13.62
C GLU A 128 3.82 4.66 13.51
N PRO A 129 5.06 4.23 13.81
CA PRO A 129 6.21 5.13 13.80
C PRO A 129 6.50 5.71 12.41
N ALA A 130 6.15 4.96 11.34
CA ALA A 130 6.33 5.42 9.97
C ALA A 130 5.47 6.65 9.64
N LEU A 131 4.23 6.72 10.16
CA LEU A 131 3.34 7.88 9.96
C LEU A 131 3.90 9.11 10.68
N ALA A 132 4.33 8.93 11.93
CA ALA A 132 4.98 10.00 12.70
C ALA A 132 6.23 10.53 11.99
N TYR A 133 7.09 9.64 11.49
CA TYR A 133 8.27 10.01 10.72
C TYR A 133 7.91 10.77 9.43
N PHE A 134 6.93 10.30 8.66
CA PHE A 134 6.48 10.98 7.44
C PHE A 134 6.03 12.42 7.71
N HIS A 135 5.23 12.63 8.77
CA HIS A 135 4.82 13.98 9.17
C HIS A 135 6.00 14.86 9.59
N GLN A 136 7.02 14.31 10.26
CA GLN A 136 8.25 15.05 10.57
C GLN A 136 9.01 15.46 9.30
N GLN A 137 9.08 14.59 8.29
CA GLN A 137 9.71 14.90 7.00
C GLN A 137 8.96 16.01 6.25
N ILE A 138 7.62 16.00 6.29
CA ILE A 138 6.82 17.11 5.74
C ILE A 138 7.17 18.43 6.43
N GLN A 139 7.18 18.45 7.77
CA GLN A 139 7.50 19.68 8.51
C GLN A 139 8.92 20.19 8.17
N ALA A 140 9.91 19.30 8.14
CA ALA A 140 11.27 19.67 7.75
C ALA A 140 11.32 20.26 6.32
N ALA A 141 10.59 19.67 5.37
CA ALA A 141 10.56 20.16 4.00
C ALA A 141 9.86 21.53 3.85
N LEU A 142 8.85 21.82 4.68
CA LEU A 142 8.12 23.09 4.67
C LEU A 142 8.93 24.25 5.29
N HIS A 143 9.74 23.96 6.30
CA HIS A 143 10.50 25.00 7.03
C HIS A 143 11.93 25.17 6.51
N GLY A 144 12.38 24.31 5.59
CA GLY A 144 13.75 24.29 5.10
C GLY A 144 14.76 23.80 6.15
N PRO A 145 16.03 23.61 5.77
CA PRO A 145 17.12 23.40 6.73
C PRO A 145 17.38 24.66 7.59
#